data_AF-A0A535IU98-F1
#
_entry.id   AF-A0A535IU98-F1
#
_cell.length_a   1.000
_cell.length_b   1.000
_cell.length_c   1.000
_cell.angle_alpha   90.00
_cell.angle_beta   90.00
_cell.angle_gamma   90.00
#
_symmetry.space_group_name_H-M   'P 1'
#
loop_
_entity.id
_entity.type
_entity.pdbx_description
1 polymer ?
#
loop_
_entity_poly.entity_id
_entity_poly.type
_entity_poly.pdbx_seq_one_letter_code
_entity_poly.pdbx_strand_id
1 'polypeptide(L)'
;MRAIDDSSVKYAAVLRLLQTWKQLPESDLTRMVRQYYLITDDYREMEDQGLLTMTFVGDEYIIAVTTLGRLWLEQYNTEENTNAQ
;
A
#
# COMPACT_ATOMS: atom_id res chain seq x y z
N MET A 1 -17.53 7.72 17.40
CA MET A 1 -16.12 7.92 17.02
C MET A 1 -15.70 6.65 16.30
N ARG A 2 -15.81 6.62 14.96
CA ARG A 2 -15.50 5.41 14.18
C ARG A 2 -13.98 5.29 14.13
N ALA A 3 -13.45 4.15 14.57
CA ALA A 3 -12.08 3.75 14.28
C ALA A 3 -11.96 3.55 12.76
N ILE A 4 -11.84 4.65 12.01
CA ILE A 4 -11.46 4.63 10.60
C ILE A 4 -9.96 4.30 10.60
N ASP A 5 -9.72 3.02 10.83
CA ASP A 5 -8.67 2.16 10.30
C ASP A 5 -7.35 2.87 9.96
N ASP A 6 -6.46 2.97 10.95
CA ASP A 6 -5.06 3.43 10.81
C ASP A 6 -4.34 2.69 9.67
N SER A 7 -4.76 1.43 9.43
CA SER A 7 -4.30 0.56 8.36
C SER A 7 -4.64 1.07 6.95
N SER A 8 -5.78 1.72 6.77
CA SER A 8 -6.19 2.22 5.44
C SER A 8 -5.27 3.35 4.96
N VAL A 9 -4.83 4.23 5.86
CA VAL A 9 -3.93 5.34 5.52
C VAL A 9 -2.56 4.83 5.09
N LYS A 10 -1.99 3.84 5.81
CA LYS A 10 -0.71 3.21 5.43
C LYS A 10 -0.82 2.48 4.08
N TYR A 11 -1.92 1.78 3.82
CA TYR A 11 -2.14 1.07 2.55
C TYR A 11 -2.26 2.04 1.38
N ALA A 12 -3.00 3.13 1.54
CA ALA A 12 -3.10 4.17 0.54
C ALA A 12 -1.73 4.79 0.21
N ALA A 13 -0.88 5.01 1.22
CA ALA A 13 0.46 5.55 1.01
C ALA A 13 1.35 4.60 0.16
N VAL A 14 1.36 3.30 0.46
CA VAL A 14 2.08 2.28 -0.31
C VAL A 14 1.56 2.22 -1.75
N LEU A 15 0.24 2.16 -1.93
CA LEU A 15 -0.37 2.01 -3.25
C LEU A 15 -0.14 3.25 -4.14
N ARG A 16 -0.09 4.47 -3.58
CA ARG A 16 0.27 5.69 -4.33
C ARG A 16 1.70 5.63 -4.87
N LEU A 17 2.66 5.14 -4.08
CA LEU A 17 4.02 4.93 -4.55
C LEU A 17 4.06 3.90 -5.68
N LEU A 18 3.41 2.74 -5.49
CA LEU A 18 3.36 1.70 -6.50
C LEU A 18 2.61 2.12 -7.78
N GLN A 19 1.62 3.01 -7.71
CA GLN A 19 0.96 3.55 -8.90
C GLN A 19 1.93 4.34 -9.78
N THR A 20 2.85 5.07 -9.14
CA THR A 20 3.89 5.89 -9.79
C THR A 20 5.01 5.03 -10.34
N TRP A 21 5.57 4.12 -9.53
CA TRP A 21 6.78 3.36 -9.85
C TRP A 21 6.51 1.96 -10.45
N LYS A 22 5.25 1.50 -10.46
CA LYS A 22 4.76 0.17 -10.87
C LYS A 22 5.18 -0.97 -9.95
N GLN A 23 6.45 -1.04 -9.60
CA GLN A 23 7.01 -1.98 -8.65
C GLN A 23 8.22 -1.35 -7.93
N LEU A 24 8.46 -1.76 -6.70
CA LEU A 24 9.61 -1.31 -5.91
C LEU A 24 10.08 -2.43 -4.99
N PRO A 25 11.38 -2.47 -4.64
CA PRO A 25 11.83 -3.29 -3.54
C PRO A 25 11.19 -2.88 -2.20
N GLU A 26 10.97 -3.84 -1.30
CA GLU A 26 10.38 -3.62 0.02
C GLU A 26 11.16 -2.58 0.83
N SER A 27 12.49 -2.62 0.75
CA SER A 27 13.37 -1.70 1.49
C SER A 27 13.20 -0.25 1.02
N ASP A 28 13.04 -0.05 -0.29
CA ASP A 28 12.83 1.28 -0.88
C ASP A 28 11.43 1.80 -0.57
N LEU A 29 10.38 0.98 -0.67
CA LEU A 29 9.03 1.36 -0.22
C LEU A 29 9.05 1.79 1.24
N THR A 30 9.55 0.94 2.12
CA THR A 30 9.62 1.21 3.57
C THR A 30 10.38 2.50 3.87
N ARG A 31 11.45 2.79 3.11
CA ARG A 31 12.22 4.04 3.24
C ARG A 31 11.43 5.27 2.78
N MET A 32 10.65 5.15 1.72
CA MET A 32 9.86 6.25 1.15
C MET A 32 8.61 6.58 1.98
N VAL A 33 8.01 5.59 2.65
CA VAL A 33 6.86 5.76 3.55
C VAL A 33 7.24 5.57 5.02
N ARG A 34 8.46 6.02 5.40
CA ARG A 34 9.07 5.79 6.72
C ARG A 34 8.18 6.22 7.89
N GLN A 35 7.32 7.22 7.73
CA GLN A 35 6.42 7.69 8.80
C GLN A 35 5.39 6.65 9.25
N TYR A 36 5.13 5.62 8.44
CA TYR A 36 4.16 4.56 8.76
C TYR A 36 4.81 3.33 9.41
N TYR A 37 6.14 3.31 9.57
CA TYR A 37 6.87 2.23 10.25
C TYR A 37 6.51 0.82 9.75
N LEU A 38 6.32 0.68 8.43
CA LEU A 38 5.94 -0.59 7.82
C LEU A 38 6.96 -1.69 8.10
N ILE A 39 6.45 -2.86 8.43
CA ILE A 39 7.21 -4.12 8.53
C ILE A 39 6.73 -5.10 7.45
N THR A 40 7.50 -6.17 7.23
CA THR A 40 7.18 -7.18 6.21
C THR A 40 5.77 -7.75 6.37
N ASP A 41 5.28 -7.91 7.60
CA ASP A 41 3.93 -8.42 7.86
C ASP A 41 2.82 -7.48 7.38
N ASP A 42 3.05 -6.16 7.34
CA ASP A 42 2.07 -5.23 6.75
C ASP A 42 1.90 -5.47 5.25
N TYR A 43 3.01 -5.74 4.54
CA TYR A 43 2.95 -6.06 3.11
C TYR A 43 2.29 -7.42 2.87
N ARG A 44 2.54 -8.41 3.73
CA ARG A 44 1.85 -9.71 3.68
C ARG A 44 0.35 -9.57 3.88
N GLU A 45 -0.08 -8.72 4.83
CA GLU A 45 -1.50 -8.45 5.05
C GLU A 45 -2.14 -7.81 3.80
N MET A 46 -1.43 -6.88 3.13
CA MET A 46 -1.89 -6.30 1.87
C MET A 46 -1.93 -7.33 0.72
N GLU A 47 -0.98 -8.27 0.68
CA GLU A 47 -0.97 -9.38 -0.28
C GLU A 47 -2.14 -10.34 -0.06
N ASP A 48 -2.41 -10.71 1.19
CA ASP A 48 -3.54 -11.57 1.58
C ASP A 48 -4.89 -10.94 1.20
N GLN A 49 -4.99 -9.59 1.24
CA GLN A 49 -6.14 -8.83 0.76
C GLN A 49 -6.16 -8.65 -0.78
N GLY A 50 -5.11 -9.08 -1.48
CA GLY A 50 -4.97 -8.99 -2.93
C GLY A 50 -4.65 -7.59 -3.45
N LEU A 51 -4.23 -6.64 -2.59
CA LEU A 51 -3.93 -5.26 -2.97
C LEU A 51 -2.59 -5.13 -3.71
N LEU A 52 -1.63 -5.97 -3.35
CA LEU A 52 -0.31 -6.04 -3.94
C LEU A 52 0.12 -7.51 -4.10
N THR A 53 1.23 -7.73 -4.76
CA THR A 53 1.93 -9.02 -4.79
C THR A 53 3.36 -8.84 -4.32
N MET A 54 3.86 -9.83 -3.60
CA MET A 54 5.23 -9.93 -3.14
C MET A 54 5.94 -11.04 -3.91
N THR A 55 7.08 -10.73 -4.53
CA THR A 55 7.93 -11.74 -5.17
C THR A 55 9.32 -11.65 -4.60
N PHE A 56 9.80 -12.72 -3.96
CA PHE A 56 11.14 -12.74 -3.39
C PHE A 56 12.19 -12.90 -4.50
N VAL A 57 13.08 -11.92 -4.64
CA VAL A 57 14.13 -11.88 -5.68
C VAL A 57 15.47 -11.55 -5.04
N GLY A 58 16.41 -12.48 -5.09
CA GLY A 58 17.72 -12.31 -4.45
C GLY A 58 17.60 -12.41 -2.93
N ASP A 59 17.64 -11.26 -2.25
CA ASP A 59 17.63 -11.11 -0.80
C ASP A 59 16.46 -10.27 -0.26
N GLU A 60 15.59 -9.74 -1.12
CA GLU A 60 14.42 -8.95 -0.70
C GLU A 60 13.17 -9.20 -1.55
N TYR A 61 12.02 -8.72 -1.07
CA TYR A 61 10.77 -8.77 -1.84
C TYR A 61 10.68 -7.60 -2.81
N ILE A 62 10.32 -7.91 -4.05
CA ILE A 62 9.80 -6.93 -5.01
C ILE A 62 8.29 -6.88 -4.85
N ILE A 63 7.79 -5.67 -4.61
CA ILE A 63 6.39 -5.39 -4.37
C ILE A 63 5.80 -4.74 -5.61
N ALA A 64 4.68 -5.26 -6.10
CA ALA A 64 3.96 -4.70 -7.25
C ALA A 64 2.47 -4.54 -6.94
N VAL A 65 1.82 -3.53 -7.54
CA VAL A 65 0.39 -3.27 -7.33
C VAL A 65 -0.49 -4.13 -8.24
N THR A 66 -1.52 -4.75 -7.68
CA THR A 66 -2.51 -5.52 -8.45
C THR A 66 -3.55 -4.60 -9.11
N THR A 67 -4.43 -5.19 -9.94
CA THR A 67 -5.62 -4.46 -10.40
C THR A 67 -6.56 -4.11 -9.25
N LEU A 68 -6.73 -5.01 -8.27
CA LEU A 68 -7.58 -4.75 -7.11
C LEU A 68 -7.03 -3.60 -6.27
N GLY A 69 -5.71 -3.56 -6.01
CA GLY A 69 -5.09 -2.45 -5.27
C GLY A 69 -5.26 -1.10 -5.95
N ARG A 70 -5.23 -1.05 -7.29
CA ARG A 70 -5.53 0.18 -8.04
C ARG A 70 -6.97 0.65 -7.81
N LEU A 71 -7.94 -0.25 -7.98
CA LEU A 71 -9.36 0.06 -7.77
C LEU A 71 -9.65 0.48 -6.33
N TRP A 72 -9.03 -0.20 -5.36
CA TRP A 72 -9.14 0.15 -3.95
C TRP A 72 -8.62 1.57 -3.69
N LEU A 73 -7.47 1.94 -4.25
CA LEU A 73 -6.90 3.28 -4.09
C LEU A 73 -7.78 4.37 -4.72
N GLU A 74 -8.37 4.08 -5.88
CA GLU A 74 -9.32 4.99 -6.55
C GLU A 74 -10.56 5.24 -5.69
N GLN A 75 -11.12 4.18 -5.10
CA GLN A 75 -12.24 4.29 -4.16
C GLN A 75 -11.85 5.09 -2.91
N TYR A 76 -10.72 4.75 -2.29
CA TYR A 76 -10.21 5.45 -1.10
C TYR A 76 -10.07 6.96 -1.34
N ASN A 77 -9.47 7.36 -2.46
CA ASN A 77 -9.32 8.79 -2.80
C ASN A 77 -10.67 9.48 -3.04
N THR A 78 -11.68 8.78 -3.55
CA THR A 78 -13.03 9.33 -3.76
C THR A 78 -13.75 9.57 -2.42
N GLU A 79 -13.61 8.63 -1.48
CA GLU A 79 -14.20 8.73 -0.15
C GLU A 79 -13.54 9.83 0.68
N GLU A 80 -12.21 9.95 0.63
CA GLU A 80 -11.46 11.06 1.26
C GLU A 80 -11.91 12.43 0.75
N ASN A 81 -12.07 12.58 -0.57
CA ASN A 81 -12.52 13.85 -1.18
C ASN A 81 -13.97 14.20 -0.80
N THR A 82 -14.83 13.20 -0.61
CA THR A 82 -16.23 13.42 -0.19
C THR A 82 -16.32 13.84 1.27
N ASN A 83 -15.46 13.30 2.13
CA ASN A 83 -15.43 13.63 3.57
C ASN A 83 -14.71 14.96 3.87
N ALA A 84 -13.97 15.52 2.92
CA ALA A 84 -13.30 16.81 3.03
C ALA A 84 -14.17 18.03 2.62
N GLN A 85 -15.42 17.79 2.19
CA GLN A 85 -16.43 18.81 1.87
C GLN A 85 -17.44 18.97 3.01
#